data_AF-S2W5D3-F1
#
_entry.id   AF-S2W5D3-F1
#
_cell.length_a   1.000
_cell.length_b   1.000
_cell.length_c   1.000
_cell.angle_alpha   90.00
_cell.angle_beta   90.00
_cell.angle_gamma   90.00
#
_symmetry.space_group_name_H-M   'P 1'
#
loop_
_entity.id
_entity.type
_entity.pdbx_description
1 polymer ?
#
loop_
_entity_poly.entity_id
_entity_poly.type
_entity_poly.pdbx_seq_one_letter_code
_entity_poly.pdbx_strand_id
1 'polypeptide(L)'
;MAWLFHHVGARVYDGSMMEPGHGPGVDADADFEFERKFLVRELPDDVAEHASTQVIIQAYTFAQDGYAVRVRVRFPDAFVPFDEFDDAADFRGGYERRALARMLGAGCPASASVAVKSPVVSAERYEKEMEIDTDVAVQILRRSVDLVLKNRFSLWIDEDGWEFDAFGGQNAGLIIAEVERRAPVVDLKIPDFCATEVSDDLRFTNDHLSKDPWMQWGAAYMEELDARGPHFLDLRTPQQREPEGEGA
;
A
#
# COMPACT_ATOMS: atom_id res chain seq x y z
N MET A 1 27.47 -39.36 -4.18
CA MET A 1 27.96 -38.00 -4.52
C MET A 1 27.50 -37.06 -3.44
N ALA A 2 28.40 -36.73 -2.51
CA ALA A 2 28.15 -35.86 -1.37
C ALA A 2 28.63 -34.44 -1.74
N TRP A 3 27.77 -33.46 -1.53
CA TRP A 3 28.09 -32.05 -1.77
C TRP A 3 28.75 -31.47 -0.52
N LEU A 4 29.97 -30.94 -0.67
CA LEU A 4 30.71 -30.23 0.37
C LEU A 4 30.06 -28.86 0.63
N PHE A 5 29.69 -28.60 1.89
CA PHE A 5 29.42 -27.27 2.41
C PHE A 5 30.73 -26.57 2.76
N HIS A 6 30.99 -25.41 2.15
CA HIS A 6 32.02 -24.50 2.63
C HIS A 6 31.52 -23.80 3.90
N HIS A 7 32.23 -24.00 5.00
CA HIS A 7 32.01 -23.33 6.28
C HIS A 7 32.48 -21.87 6.18
N VAL A 8 31.58 -20.91 6.37
CA VAL A 8 31.95 -19.53 6.70
C VAL A 8 32.03 -19.44 8.22
N GLY A 9 33.24 -19.22 8.73
CA GLY A 9 33.56 -19.25 10.15
C GLY A 9 32.88 -18.14 10.95
N ALA A 10 32.32 -18.52 12.10
CA ALA A 10 31.92 -17.61 13.15
C ALA A 10 33.16 -16.91 13.73
N ARG A 11 33.17 -15.57 13.74
CA ARG A 11 34.16 -14.80 14.51
C ARG A 11 33.70 -14.73 15.96
N VAL A 12 34.52 -15.30 16.84
CA VAL A 12 34.47 -15.11 18.29
C VAL A 12 34.98 -13.69 18.56
N TYR A 13 34.18 -12.84 19.20
CA TYR A 13 34.65 -11.54 19.68
C TYR A 13 35.34 -11.72 21.05
N ASP A 14 36.65 -11.53 21.04
CA ASP A 14 37.49 -11.41 22.24
C ASP A 14 37.21 -10.08 22.95
N GLY A 15 37.04 -10.16 24.26
CA GLY A 15 36.71 -9.04 25.13
C GLY A 15 37.92 -8.14 25.32
N SER A 16 37.96 -7.03 24.60
CA SER A 16 38.81 -5.89 24.93
C SER A 16 37.96 -4.63 24.90
N MET A 17 37.94 -3.92 26.04
CA MET A 17 37.36 -2.59 26.16
C MET A 17 38.02 -1.66 25.13
N MET A 18 37.26 -1.20 24.15
CA MET A 18 37.60 -0.04 23.34
C MET A 18 36.69 1.13 23.73
N GLU A 19 37.32 2.27 23.98
CA GLU A 19 36.70 3.56 24.29
C GLU A 19 35.70 4.02 23.22
N PRO A 20 34.73 4.89 23.56
CA PRO A 20 33.69 5.30 22.63
C PRO A 20 34.25 6.26 21.57
N GLY A 21 34.78 5.70 20.50
CA GLY A 21 35.02 6.40 19.24
C GLY A 21 33.70 6.55 18.48
N HIS A 22 33.36 7.80 18.13
CA HIS A 22 32.33 8.14 17.15
C HIS A 22 32.47 7.28 15.88
N GLY A 23 31.63 6.25 15.74
CA GLY A 23 31.43 5.57 14.47
C GLY A 23 30.67 6.48 13.49
N PRO A 24 30.81 6.29 12.18
CA PRO A 24 30.00 7.03 11.22
C PRO A 24 28.54 6.72 11.53
N GLY A 25 27.74 7.78 11.68
CA GLY A 25 26.31 7.67 11.97
C GLY A 25 25.69 6.67 11.02
N VAL A 26 25.10 5.62 11.58
CA VAL A 26 24.08 4.86 10.89
C VAL A 26 22.99 5.90 10.67
N ASP A 27 22.85 6.36 9.43
CA ASP A 27 21.79 7.29 9.05
C ASP A 27 20.48 6.51 9.27
N ALA A 28 19.92 6.70 10.45
CA ALA A 28 18.76 5.98 10.96
C ALA A 28 17.50 6.72 10.52
N ASP A 29 17.37 6.98 9.21
CA ASP A 29 16.08 7.21 8.57
C ASP A 29 15.40 5.84 8.42
N ALA A 30 15.09 5.21 9.55
CA ALA A 30 13.95 4.32 9.57
C ALA A 30 12.73 5.23 9.46
N ASP A 31 12.27 5.45 8.23
CA ASP A 31 11.06 6.20 7.93
C ASP A 31 9.86 5.44 8.53
N PHE A 32 9.56 5.71 9.80
CA PHE A 32 8.34 5.23 10.43
C PHE A 32 7.17 6.06 9.90
N GLU A 33 6.54 5.55 8.85
CA GLU A 33 5.28 6.07 8.33
C GLU A 33 4.11 5.45 9.11
N PHE A 34 3.26 6.29 9.69
CA PHE A 34 2.04 5.87 10.35
C PHE A 34 0.89 6.04 9.36
N GLU A 35 0.38 4.94 8.83
CA GLU A 35 -0.76 4.91 7.91
C GLU A 35 -2.03 4.45 8.62
N ARG A 36 -3.16 5.10 8.32
CA ARG A 36 -4.50 4.59 8.62
C ARG A 36 -5.27 4.41 7.33
N LYS A 37 -6.00 3.30 7.22
CA LYS A 37 -6.74 2.92 6.01
C LYS A 37 -8.21 2.78 6.31
N PHE A 38 -9.03 3.29 5.42
CA PHE A 38 -10.48 3.25 5.55
C PHE A 38 -11.09 2.71 4.27
N LEU A 39 -12.05 1.79 4.44
CA LEU A 39 -12.92 1.41 3.34
C LEU A 39 -13.82 2.60 3.03
N VAL A 40 -13.93 2.94 1.75
CA VAL A 40 -14.82 3.97 1.23
C VAL A 40 -15.82 3.31 0.28
N ARG A 41 -17.11 3.62 0.43
CA ARG A 41 -18.15 3.01 -0.42
C ARG A 41 -18.19 3.63 -1.81
N GLU A 42 -18.02 4.94 -1.89
CA GLU A 42 -18.06 5.72 -3.13
C GLU A 42 -17.04 6.86 -3.04
N LEU A 43 -16.39 7.18 -4.17
CA LEU A 43 -15.45 8.29 -4.22
C LEU A 43 -16.21 9.61 -3.94
N PRO A 44 -15.80 10.42 -2.95
CA PRO A 44 -16.47 11.69 -2.68
C PRO A 44 -16.39 12.64 -3.88
N ASP A 45 -17.46 13.40 -4.14
CA ASP A 45 -17.54 14.34 -5.28
C ASP A 45 -16.37 15.34 -5.29
N ASP A 46 -16.08 15.96 -4.14
CA ASP A 46 -14.97 16.91 -4.00
C ASP A 46 -13.61 16.29 -4.36
N VAL A 47 -13.41 14.99 -4.05
CA VAL A 47 -12.19 14.26 -4.41
C VAL A 47 -12.16 14.00 -5.90
N ALA A 48 -13.28 13.57 -6.49
CA ALA A 48 -13.39 13.33 -7.92
C ALA A 48 -13.13 14.60 -8.76
N GLU A 49 -13.51 15.78 -8.25
CA GLU A 49 -13.38 17.05 -8.95
C GLU A 49 -12.03 17.76 -8.75
N HIS A 50 -11.40 17.61 -7.58
CA HIS A 50 -10.28 18.47 -7.18
C HIS A 50 -8.97 17.73 -6.90
N ALA A 51 -9.00 16.40 -6.78
CA ALA A 51 -7.79 15.64 -6.50
C ALA A 51 -6.85 15.60 -7.70
N SER A 52 -5.55 15.56 -7.42
CA SER A 52 -4.57 15.13 -8.42
C SER A 52 -4.68 13.63 -8.63
N THR A 53 -4.43 13.16 -9.85
CA THR A 53 -4.64 11.74 -10.22
C THR A 53 -3.33 11.07 -10.62
N GLN A 54 -3.17 9.81 -10.22
CA GLN A 54 -2.06 8.97 -10.66
C GLN A 54 -2.55 7.54 -10.94
N VAL A 55 -2.18 6.99 -12.09
CA VAL A 55 -2.35 5.54 -12.33
C VAL A 55 -1.16 4.80 -11.73
N ILE A 56 -1.44 3.77 -10.95
CA ILE A 56 -0.41 2.92 -10.35
C ILE A 56 -0.67 1.47 -10.77
N ILE A 57 0.36 0.84 -11.36
CA ILE A 57 0.36 -0.60 -11.64
C ILE A 57 1.54 -1.21 -10.91
N GLN A 58 1.27 -2.22 -10.08
CA GLN A 58 2.28 -2.82 -9.23
C GLN A 58 2.23 -4.34 -9.30
N ALA A 59 3.41 -4.96 -9.37
CA ALA A 59 3.62 -6.39 -9.43
C ALA A 59 4.26 -6.88 -8.14
N TYR A 60 3.80 -8.02 -7.65
CA TYR A 60 4.41 -8.76 -6.55
C TYR A 60 5.19 -9.94 -7.14
N THR A 61 6.48 -9.73 -7.43
CA THR A 61 7.32 -10.75 -8.09
C THR A 61 7.76 -11.86 -7.15
N PHE A 62 7.72 -11.57 -5.85
CA PHE A 62 7.91 -12.51 -4.76
C PHE A 62 7.08 -12.03 -3.58
N ALA A 63 6.34 -12.93 -2.93
CA ALA A 63 5.63 -12.62 -1.69
C ALA A 63 5.37 -13.90 -0.88
N GLN A 64 6.20 -14.15 0.13
CA GLN A 64 6.18 -15.37 0.95
C GLN A 64 6.58 -15.07 2.39
N ASP A 65 5.88 -15.69 3.35
CA ASP A 65 6.18 -15.60 4.80
C ASP A 65 6.28 -14.15 5.32
N GLY A 66 5.52 -13.23 4.72
CA GLY A 66 5.51 -11.79 5.02
C GLY A 66 6.61 -10.98 4.34
N TYR A 67 7.56 -11.62 3.65
CA TYR A 67 8.53 -10.94 2.78
C TYR A 67 7.90 -10.69 1.42
N ALA A 68 8.22 -9.54 0.80
CA ALA A 68 7.75 -9.24 -0.55
C ALA A 68 8.77 -8.44 -1.38
N VAL A 69 8.79 -8.69 -2.70
CA VAL A 69 9.43 -7.83 -3.70
C VAL A 69 8.33 -7.25 -4.56
N ARG A 70 8.16 -5.93 -4.47
CA ARG A 70 7.16 -5.16 -5.22
C ARG A 70 7.86 -4.33 -6.30
N VAL A 71 7.38 -4.40 -7.54
CA VAL A 71 7.76 -3.48 -8.61
C VAL A 71 6.57 -2.62 -8.97
N ARG A 72 6.72 -1.30 -8.95
CA ARG A 72 5.64 -0.33 -9.14
C ARG A 72 5.97 0.60 -10.30
N VAL A 73 5.07 0.70 -11.27
CA VAL A 73 5.08 1.73 -12.32
C VAL A 73 3.99 2.74 -12.03
N ARG A 74 4.33 4.03 -12.08
CA ARG A 74 3.44 5.15 -11.79
C ARG A 74 3.34 6.06 -13.00
N PHE A 75 2.12 6.48 -13.33
CA PHE A 75 1.83 7.47 -14.36
C PHE A 75 1.19 8.69 -13.67
N PRO A 76 1.99 9.71 -13.28
CA PRO A 76 1.46 10.92 -12.67
C PRO A 76 0.59 11.71 -13.65
N ASP A 77 -0.34 12.50 -13.10
CA ASP A 77 -1.30 13.32 -13.85
C ASP A 77 -2.08 12.54 -14.90
N ALA A 78 -2.36 11.27 -14.60
CA ALA A 78 -3.00 10.35 -15.51
C ALA A 78 -4.14 9.60 -14.82
N PHE A 79 -5.07 9.14 -15.64
CA PHE A 79 -6.25 8.39 -15.23
C PHE A 79 -6.52 7.30 -16.26
N VAL A 80 -6.88 6.11 -15.80
CA VAL A 80 -7.34 5.04 -16.69
C VAL A 80 -8.80 4.70 -16.38
N PRO A 81 -9.72 4.84 -17.36
CA PRO A 81 -11.07 4.30 -17.21
C PRO A 81 -10.99 2.79 -17.01
N PHE A 82 -11.78 2.26 -16.08
CA PHE A 82 -11.89 0.82 -15.91
C PHE A 82 -12.86 0.27 -16.95
N ASP A 83 -12.30 -0.49 -17.89
CA ASP A 83 -13.06 -1.23 -18.90
C ASP A 83 -13.69 -2.48 -18.26
N GLU A 84 -14.62 -3.12 -18.98
CA GLU A 84 -15.19 -4.40 -18.55
C GLU A 84 -14.11 -5.49 -18.45
N PHE A 85 -14.26 -6.37 -17.46
CA PHE A 85 -13.36 -7.49 -17.23
C PHE A 85 -13.76 -8.68 -18.11
N ASP A 86 -12.85 -9.16 -18.95
CA ASP A 86 -13.04 -10.35 -19.78
C ASP A 86 -12.29 -11.54 -19.18
N ASP A 87 -13.01 -12.47 -18.56
CA ASP A 87 -12.43 -13.67 -17.91
C ASP A 87 -11.45 -14.45 -18.79
N ALA A 88 -11.65 -14.48 -20.12
CA ALA A 88 -10.80 -15.25 -21.02
C ALA A 88 -9.46 -14.56 -21.29
N ALA A 89 -9.44 -13.23 -21.31
CA ALA A 89 -8.27 -12.43 -21.69
C ALA A 89 -7.55 -11.79 -20.49
N ASP A 90 -8.30 -11.49 -19.43
CA ASP A 90 -7.87 -10.59 -18.36
C ASP A 90 -7.42 -11.32 -17.08
N PHE A 91 -7.66 -12.64 -16.99
CA PHE A 91 -7.27 -13.46 -15.85
C PHE A 91 -5.74 -13.45 -15.60
N ARG A 92 -5.35 -13.55 -14.32
CA ARG A 92 -3.94 -13.55 -13.84
C ARG A 92 -3.12 -12.37 -14.38
N GLY A 93 -3.60 -11.17 -14.10
CA GLY A 93 -2.88 -9.94 -14.42
C GLY A 93 -3.08 -9.46 -15.87
N GLY A 94 -3.97 -10.10 -16.64
CA GLY A 94 -4.20 -9.75 -18.05
C GLY A 94 -4.78 -8.34 -18.18
N TYR A 95 -5.74 -8.00 -17.32
CA TYR A 95 -6.35 -6.69 -17.23
C TYR A 95 -5.30 -5.58 -16.99
N GLU A 96 -4.45 -5.79 -15.99
CA GLU A 96 -3.40 -4.84 -15.59
C GLU A 96 -2.35 -4.67 -16.68
N ARG A 97 -1.99 -5.76 -17.38
CA ARG A 97 -1.08 -5.70 -18.54
C ARG A 97 -1.71 -4.96 -19.72
N ARG A 98 -3.02 -5.11 -19.94
CA ARG A 98 -3.77 -4.35 -20.96
C ARG A 98 -3.80 -2.86 -20.63
N ALA A 99 -4.09 -2.50 -19.38
CA ALA A 99 -4.02 -1.13 -18.90
C ALA A 99 -2.61 -0.54 -19.04
N LEU A 100 -1.58 -1.29 -18.64
CA LEU A 100 -0.18 -0.89 -18.83
C LEU A 100 0.14 -0.60 -20.29
N ALA A 101 -0.27 -1.48 -21.22
CA ALA A 101 -0.05 -1.28 -22.65
C ALA A 101 -0.75 -0.01 -23.17
N ARG A 102 -1.97 0.28 -22.68
CA ARG A 102 -2.72 1.51 -23.01
C ARG A 102 -1.98 2.76 -22.56
N MET A 103 -1.53 2.80 -21.30
CA MET A 103 -0.79 3.95 -20.74
C MET A 103 0.51 4.22 -21.50
N LEU A 104 1.28 3.17 -21.78
CA LEU A 104 2.53 3.28 -22.55
C LEU A 104 2.25 3.71 -24.00
N GLY A 105 1.22 3.16 -24.64
CA GLY A 105 0.83 3.51 -26.02
C GLY A 105 0.32 4.94 -26.18
N ALA A 106 -0.27 5.52 -25.12
CA ALA A 106 -0.66 6.92 -25.06
C ALA A 106 0.52 7.88 -24.86
N GLY A 107 1.73 7.38 -24.60
CA GLY A 107 2.91 8.19 -24.33
C GLY A 107 2.87 8.89 -22.97
N CYS A 108 2.10 8.37 -22.01
CA CYS A 108 2.05 8.91 -20.65
C CYS A 108 3.45 8.80 -19.99
N PRO A 109 3.96 9.90 -19.40
CA PRO A 109 5.19 9.84 -18.61
C PRO A 109 5.07 8.82 -17.48
N ALA A 110 6.14 8.09 -17.22
CA ALA A 110 6.15 7.03 -16.23
C ALA A 110 7.45 7.00 -15.42
N SER A 111 7.32 6.75 -14.12
CA SER A 111 8.42 6.44 -13.21
C SER A 111 8.23 5.05 -12.59
N ALA A 112 9.30 4.47 -12.09
CA ALA A 112 9.25 3.12 -11.54
C ALA A 112 10.15 2.93 -10.32
N SER A 113 9.66 2.13 -9.37
CA SER A 113 10.42 1.72 -8.20
C SER A 113 10.35 0.20 -7.98
N VAL A 114 11.34 -0.33 -7.28
CA VAL A 114 11.30 -1.64 -6.65
C VAL A 114 11.43 -1.49 -5.13
N ALA A 115 10.63 -2.24 -4.39
CA ALA A 115 10.68 -2.28 -2.94
C ALA A 115 10.85 -3.71 -2.45
N VAL A 116 11.72 -3.90 -1.45
CA VAL A 116 11.85 -5.14 -0.67
C VAL A 116 11.24 -4.89 0.71
N LYS A 117 10.30 -5.73 1.11
CA LYS A 117 9.58 -5.65 2.39
C LYS A 117 9.85 -6.88 3.24
N SER A 118 9.95 -6.71 4.55
CA SER A 118 9.97 -7.79 5.53
C SER A 118 8.57 -8.04 6.12
N PRO A 119 8.39 -9.10 6.91
CA PRO A 119 7.23 -9.22 7.79
C PRO A 119 7.23 -8.10 8.83
N VAL A 120 6.06 -7.84 9.39
CA VAL A 120 5.92 -6.96 10.56
C VAL A 120 6.42 -7.71 11.80
N VAL A 121 7.35 -7.11 12.55
CA VAL A 121 7.85 -7.60 13.84
C VAL A 121 7.69 -6.48 14.85
N SER A 122 6.91 -6.71 15.91
CA SER A 122 6.64 -5.71 16.96
C SER A 122 6.10 -4.36 16.44
N ALA A 123 5.18 -4.41 15.47
CA ALA A 123 4.60 -3.25 14.77
C ALA A 123 5.55 -2.49 13.84
N GLU A 124 6.76 -2.98 13.61
CA GLU A 124 7.73 -2.40 12.68
C GLU A 124 7.95 -3.32 11.47
N ARG A 125 8.15 -2.74 10.29
CA ARG A 125 8.50 -3.48 9.06
C ARG A 125 9.72 -2.83 8.43
N TYR A 126 10.69 -3.65 8.00
CA TYR A 126 11.72 -3.17 7.10
C TYR A 126 11.14 -3.02 5.69
N GLU A 127 11.26 -1.84 5.13
CA GLU A 127 10.99 -1.57 3.72
C GLU A 127 12.16 -0.79 3.14
N LYS A 128 12.68 -1.25 1.99
CA LYS A 128 13.64 -0.49 1.21
C LYS A 128 13.13 -0.34 -0.20
N GLU A 129 12.77 0.89 -0.56
CA GLU A 129 12.40 1.26 -1.91
C GLU A 129 13.59 1.93 -2.63
N MET A 130 13.71 1.67 -3.93
CA MET A 130 14.66 2.33 -4.82
C MET A 130 14.02 2.55 -6.19
N GLU A 131 14.39 3.66 -6.84
CA GLU A 131 14.01 3.91 -8.23
C GLU A 131 14.75 2.95 -9.16
N ILE A 132 14.06 2.52 -10.21
CA ILE A 132 14.62 1.66 -11.27
C ILE A 132 14.20 2.19 -12.64
N ASP A 133 14.92 1.80 -13.67
CA ASP A 133 14.58 2.15 -15.05
C ASP A 133 13.16 1.68 -15.40
N THR A 134 12.35 2.58 -15.97
CA THR A 134 10.96 2.29 -16.32
C THR A 134 10.86 1.11 -17.29
N ASP A 135 11.79 1.00 -18.25
CA ASP A 135 11.81 -0.12 -19.20
C ASP A 135 12.03 -1.46 -18.49
N VAL A 136 12.87 -1.52 -17.45
CA VAL A 136 13.09 -2.72 -16.65
C VAL A 136 11.81 -3.11 -15.91
N ALA A 137 11.17 -2.14 -15.24
CA ALA A 137 9.93 -2.35 -14.52
C ALA A 137 8.81 -2.87 -15.44
N VAL A 138 8.66 -2.27 -16.63
CA VAL A 138 7.67 -2.69 -17.63
C VAL A 138 7.89 -4.14 -18.06
N GLN A 139 9.14 -4.57 -18.28
CA GLN A 139 9.41 -5.97 -18.63
C GLN A 139 9.04 -6.96 -17.51
N ILE A 140 9.20 -6.54 -16.26
CA ILE A 140 8.79 -7.32 -15.09
C ILE A 140 7.27 -7.42 -15.01
N LEU A 141 6.55 -6.29 -15.07
CA LEU A 141 5.08 -6.27 -15.02
C LEU A 141 4.46 -7.12 -16.14
N ARG A 142 5.01 -7.08 -17.36
CA ARG A 142 4.54 -7.89 -18.50
C ARG A 142 4.60 -9.41 -18.26
N ARG A 143 5.43 -9.87 -17.31
CA ARG A 143 5.63 -11.30 -17.00
C ARG A 143 5.09 -11.70 -15.63
N SER A 144 4.59 -10.73 -14.86
CA SER A 144 4.04 -10.96 -13.53
C SER A 144 2.58 -11.36 -13.63
N VAL A 145 2.13 -12.22 -12.72
CA VAL A 145 0.74 -12.68 -12.63
C VAL A 145 -0.03 -12.03 -11.48
N ASP A 146 0.67 -11.74 -10.39
CA ASP A 146 0.13 -11.08 -9.21
C ASP A 146 0.34 -9.57 -9.38
N LEU A 147 -0.69 -8.92 -9.92
CA LEU A 147 -0.69 -7.51 -10.31
C LEU A 147 -1.87 -6.79 -9.65
N VAL A 148 -1.68 -5.50 -9.36
CA VAL A 148 -2.74 -4.59 -8.91
C VAL A 148 -2.68 -3.33 -9.73
N LEU A 149 -3.85 -2.90 -10.22
CA LEU A 149 -4.07 -1.61 -10.86
C LEU A 149 -4.99 -0.76 -10.00
N LYS A 150 -4.63 0.51 -9.84
CA LYS A 150 -5.48 1.51 -9.19
C LYS A 150 -5.30 2.90 -9.80
N ASN A 151 -6.37 3.69 -9.74
CA ASN A 151 -6.32 5.14 -9.86
C ASN A 151 -6.24 5.71 -8.45
N ARG A 152 -5.15 6.43 -8.16
CA ARG A 152 -4.97 7.14 -6.90
C ARG A 152 -5.39 8.60 -7.08
N PHE A 153 -6.22 9.09 -6.17
CA PHE A 153 -6.64 10.48 -6.07
C PHE A 153 -6.03 11.08 -4.81
N SER A 154 -5.24 12.13 -4.93
CA SER A 154 -4.58 12.79 -3.79
C SER A 154 -5.14 14.19 -3.59
N LEU A 155 -5.63 14.46 -2.37
CA LEU A 155 -6.22 15.74 -1.98
C LEU A 155 -5.89 16.05 -0.50
N TRP A 156 -5.67 17.33 -0.21
CA TRP A 156 -5.59 17.80 1.17
C TRP A 156 -6.99 18.08 1.72
N ILE A 157 -7.31 17.48 2.86
CA ILE A 157 -8.56 17.72 3.59
C ILE A 157 -8.17 18.18 5.00
N ASP A 158 -8.57 19.40 5.35
CA ASP A 158 -8.09 20.09 6.54
C ASP A 158 -6.54 20.12 6.59
N GLU A 159 -5.92 19.46 7.57
CA GLU A 159 -4.46 19.43 7.78
C GLU A 159 -3.81 18.14 7.26
N ASP A 160 -4.60 17.24 6.65
CA ASP A 160 -4.16 15.89 6.29
C ASP A 160 -4.15 15.66 4.79
N GLY A 161 -3.10 15.00 4.30
CA GLY A 161 -3.00 14.50 2.94
C GLY A 161 -3.71 13.16 2.84
N TRP A 162 -4.78 13.11 2.05
CA TRP A 162 -5.54 11.89 1.79
C TRP A 162 -5.24 11.33 0.41
N GLU A 163 -5.10 10.01 0.36
CA GLU A 163 -4.96 9.25 -0.88
C GLU A 163 -6.13 8.27 -1.01
N PHE A 164 -6.92 8.41 -2.07
CA PHE A 164 -8.04 7.50 -2.37
C PHE A 164 -7.62 6.60 -3.52
N ASP A 165 -7.50 5.31 -3.25
CA ASP A 165 -7.18 4.28 -4.22
C ASP A 165 -8.45 3.60 -4.71
N ALA A 166 -8.87 3.92 -5.93
CA ALA A 166 -9.91 3.19 -6.63
C ALA A 166 -9.28 2.06 -7.45
N PHE A 167 -9.63 0.81 -7.16
CA PHE A 167 -9.02 -0.37 -7.76
C PHE A 167 -9.74 -0.81 -9.04
N GLY A 168 -8.98 -1.35 -10.00
CA GLY A 168 -9.49 -1.89 -11.25
C GLY A 168 -9.40 -3.42 -11.36
N GLY A 169 -9.89 -3.96 -12.48
CA GLY A 169 -9.78 -5.38 -12.79
C GLY A 169 -10.57 -6.26 -11.83
N GLN A 170 -9.96 -7.34 -11.33
CA GLN A 170 -10.60 -8.23 -10.34
C GLN A 170 -10.83 -7.56 -8.99
N ASN A 171 -10.21 -6.40 -8.76
CA ASN A 171 -10.40 -5.58 -7.56
C ASN A 171 -11.40 -4.42 -7.77
N ALA A 172 -12.10 -4.38 -8.92
CA ALA A 172 -13.05 -3.32 -9.24
C ALA A 172 -14.16 -3.19 -8.18
N GLY A 173 -14.51 -1.94 -7.87
CA GLY A 173 -15.50 -1.59 -6.85
C GLY A 173 -14.93 -1.42 -5.43
N LEU A 174 -13.65 -1.75 -5.21
CA LEU A 174 -12.96 -1.43 -3.97
C LEU A 174 -12.38 -0.01 -4.04
N ILE A 175 -12.62 0.78 -2.99
CA ILE A 175 -11.98 2.08 -2.77
C ILE A 175 -11.41 2.11 -1.35
N ILE A 176 -10.12 2.40 -1.22
CA ILE A 176 -9.46 2.59 0.07
C ILE A 176 -8.96 4.02 0.18
N ALA A 177 -9.35 4.72 1.25
CA ALA A 177 -8.75 5.98 1.63
C ALA A 177 -7.62 5.73 2.63
N GLU A 178 -6.44 6.28 2.35
CA GLU A 178 -5.27 6.23 3.19
C GLU A 178 -4.91 7.65 3.64
N VAL A 179 -4.52 7.79 4.89
CA VAL A 179 -3.88 8.99 5.42
C VAL A 179 -2.57 8.58 6.08
N GLU A 180 -1.51 9.32 5.79
CA GLU A 180 -0.16 9.00 6.24
C GLU A 180 0.47 10.22 6.94
N ARG A 181 1.14 9.97 8.07
CA ARG A 181 1.91 10.98 8.79
C ARG A 181 3.27 10.44 9.22
N ARG A 182 4.24 11.34 9.38
CA ARG A 182 5.58 11.07 9.96
C ARG A 182 5.58 10.83 11.47
N ALA A 183 4.42 10.95 12.10
CA ALA A 183 4.20 10.73 13.52
C ALA A 183 2.84 10.02 13.69
N PRO A 184 2.60 9.33 14.82
CA PRO A 184 1.34 8.63 15.04
C PRO A 184 0.10 9.47 14.76
N VAL A 185 -0.84 8.89 14.02
CA VAL A 185 -2.11 9.53 13.60
C VAL A 185 -3.13 9.46 14.75
N VAL A 186 -2.92 10.26 15.80
CA VAL A 186 -3.66 10.19 17.08
C VAL A 186 -4.89 11.10 17.17
N ASP A 187 -4.96 12.16 16.36
CA ASP A 187 -6.00 13.19 16.39
C ASP A 187 -6.70 13.39 15.04
N LEU A 188 -6.64 12.37 14.18
CA LEU A 188 -7.31 12.39 12.90
C LEU A 188 -8.83 12.50 13.07
N LYS A 189 -9.39 13.57 12.53
CA LYS A 189 -10.82 13.70 12.32
C LYS A 189 -11.22 12.80 11.15
N ILE A 190 -11.82 11.65 11.47
CA ILE A 190 -12.26 10.68 10.47
C ILE A 190 -13.47 11.26 9.72
N PRO A 191 -13.40 11.50 8.39
CA PRO A 191 -14.52 12.04 7.63
C PRO A 191 -15.65 11.03 7.42
N ASP A 192 -16.86 11.53 7.15
CA ASP A 192 -18.08 10.70 7.01
C ASP A 192 -18.04 9.71 5.83
N PHE A 193 -17.16 9.93 4.85
CA PHE A 193 -16.97 8.99 3.73
C PHE A 193 -16.24 7.70 4.14
N CYS A 194 -15.57 7.68 5.30
CA CYS A 194 -14.91 6.50 5.83
C CYS A 194 -15.94 5.53 6.38
N ALA A 195 -16.22 4.45 5.65
CA ALA A 195 -17.23 3.47 6.03
C ALA A 195 -16.79 2.58 7.20
N THR A 196 -15.51 2.22 7.27
CA THR A 196 -14.91 1.53 8.42
C THR A 196 -13.39 1.62 8.30
N GLU A 197 -12.68 1.54 9.43
CA GLU A 197 -11.22 1.39 9.42
C GLU A 197 -10.81 -0.05 9.12
N VAL A 198 -9.79 -0.20 8.28
CA VAL A 198 -9.22 -1.47 7.82
C VAL A 198 -7.70 -1.51 7.96
N SER A 199 -7.11 -0.60 8.74
CA SER A 199 -5.66 -0.46 8.94
C SER A 199 -4.96 -1.78 9.31
N ASP A 200 -5.59 -2.60 10.16
CA ASP A 200 -5.04 -3.88 10.63
C ASP A 200 -5.53 -5.11 9.86
N ASP A 201 -6.41 -4.92 8.86
CA ASP A 201 -6.98 -6.04 8.08
C ASP A 201 -6.10 -6.35 6.86
N LEU A 202 -5.29 -7.40 7.00
CA LEU A 202 -4.36 -7.85 5.97
C LEU A 202 -5.02 -8.19 4.63
N ARG A 203 -6.34 -8.40 4.57
CA ARG A 203 -7.03 -8.65 3.30
C ARG A 203 -7.02 -7.43 2.38
N PHE A 204 -6.89 -6.23 2.94
CA PHE A 204 -6.86 -4.97 2.19
C PHE A 204 -5.46 -4.53 1.79
N THR A 205 -4.41 -5.31 2.08
CA THR A 205 -3.08 -4.98 1.58
C THR A 205 -3.00 -5.25 0.08
N ASN A 206 -2.24 -4.42 -0.63
CA ASN A 206 -2.01 -4.60 -2.06
C ASN A 206 -1.38 -5.97 -2.40
N ASP A 207 -0.58 -6.56 -1.50
CA ASP A 207 -0.02 -7.89 -1.75
C ASP A 207 -1.08 -9.00 -1.63
N HIS A 208 -2.02 -8.87 -0.69
CA HIS A 208 -3.14 -9.79 -0.57
C HIS A 208 -4.09 -9.64 -1.75
N LEU A 209 -4.51 -8.40 -2.07
CA LEU A 209 -5.38 -8.09 -3.22
C LEU A 209 -4.81 -8.55 -4.57
N SER A 210 -3.48 -8.68 -4.69
CA SER A 210 -2.84 -9.21 -5.90
C SER A 210 -3.03 -10.72 -6.09
N LYS A 211 -3.32 -11.46 -5.01
CA LYS A 211 -3.44 -12.93 -4.96
C LYS A 211 -4.88 -13.39 -4.73
N ASP A 212 -5.58 -12.72 -3.82
CA ASP A 212 -6.97 -12.95 -3.45
C ASP A 212 -7.78 -11.67 -3.66
N PRO A 213 -8.19 -11.39 -4.91
CA PRO A 213 -8.84 -10.13 -5.27
C PRO A 213 -10.22 -9.95 -4.64
N TRP A 214 -10.60 -8.69 -4.47
CA TRP A 214 -11.86 -8.23 -3.87
C TRP A 214 -13.10 -8.95 -4.42
N MET A 215 -13.16 -9.26 -5.72
CA MET A 215 -14.30 -10.00 -6.29
C MET A 215 -14.57 -11.36 -5.64
N GLN A 216 -13.58 -11.98 -4.96
CA GLN A 216 -13.72 -13.29 -4.33
C GLN A 216 -14.36 -13.22 -2.94
N TRP A 217 -14.17 -12.13 -2.20
CA TRP A 217 -14.54 -12.06 -0.78
C TRP A 217 -15.26 -10.77 -0.39
N GLY A 218 -15.28 -9.75 -1.25
CA GLY A 218 -15.81 -8.43 -0.95
C GLY A 218 -17.30 -8.41 -0.61
N ALA A 219 -18.12 -9.18 -1.34
CA ALA A 219 -19.55 -9.29 -1.03
C ALA A 219 -19.81 -9.82 0.38
N ALA A 220 -19.09 -10.86 0.79
CA ALA A 220 -19.20 -11.42 2.14
C ALA A 220 -18.68 -10.44 3.20
N TYR A 221 -17.60 -9.71 2.90
CA TYR A 221 -17.10 -8.65 3.79
C TYR A 221 -18.14 -7.55 4.01
N MET A 222 -18.80 -7.08 2.95
CA MET A 222 -19.82 -6.03 3.06
C MET A 222 -21.02 -6.49 3.87
N GLU A 223 -21.47 -7.74 3.71
CA GLU A 223 -22.54 -8.31 4.54
C GLU A 223 -22.15 -8.39 6.02
N GLU A 224 -20.91 -8.82 6.32
CA GLU A 224 -20.38 -8.82 7.69
C GLU A 224 -20.33 -7.40 8.27
N LEU A 225 -19.86 -6.43 7.49
CA LEU A 225 -19.78 -5.03 7.90
C LEU A 225 -21.16 -4.45 8.20
N ASP A 226 -22.15 -4.70 7.34
CA ASP A 226 -23.52 -4.22 7.53
C ASP A 226 -24.17 -4.86 8.77
N ALA A 227 -23.83 -6.12 9.09
CA ALA A 227 -24.31 -6.81 10.28
C ALA A 227 -23.65 -6.34 11.58
N ARG A 228 -22.33 -6.09 11.56
CA ARG A 228 -21.54 -5.75 12.77
C ARG A 228 -21.49 -4.25 13.05
N GLY A 229 -21.67 -3.41 12.02
CA GLY A 229 -21.45 -1.97 12.06
C GLY A 229 -19.99 -1.56 11.82
N PRO A 230 -19.73 -0.26 11.64
CA PRO A 230 -18.39 0.25 11.39
C PRO A 230 -17.51 0.14 12.64
N HIS A 231 -16.21 -0.01 12.44
CA HIS A 231 -15.22 -0.01 13.52
C HIS A 231 -14.11 1.01 13.21
N PHE A 232 -13.71 1.78 14.22
CA PHE A 232 -12.64 2.76 14.14
C PHE A 232 -11.77 2.66 15.39
N LEU A 233 -10.45 2.71 15.23
CA LEU A 233 -9.50 2.70 16.33
C LEU A 233 -9.56 4.04 17.08
N ASP A 234 -9.69 3.98 18.41
CA ASP A 234 -9.59 5.16 19.27
C ASP A 234 -8.13 5.44 19.65
N LEU A 235 -7.46 6.20 18.79
CA LEU A 235 -6.07 6.61 18.99
C LEU A 235 -5.93 7.99 19.64
N ARG A 236 -7.01 8.58 20.17
CA ARG A 236 -6.98 9.89 20.84
C ARG A 236 -5.99 9.89 22.00
N THR A 237 -5.27 11.01 22.15
CA THR A 237 -4.37 11.20 23.29
C THR A 237 -5.14 11.21 24.61
N PRO A 238 -4.52 10.89 25.76
CA PRO A 238 -5.20 10.90 27.06
C PRO A 238 -5.90 12.22 27.39
N GLN A 239 -5.36 13.38 26.98
CA GLN A 239 -6.01 14.68 27.16
C GLN A 239 -7.28 14.87 26.30
N GLN A 240 -7.39 14.16 25.18
CA GLN A 240 -8.54 14.22 24.26
C GLN A 240 -9.62 13.17 24.60
N ARG A 241 -9.39 12.31 25.60
CA ARG A 241 -10.35 11.30 26.08
C ARG A 241 -11.24 11.80 27.22
N GLU A 242 -10.98 13.00 27.75
CA GLU A 242 -11.88 13.60 28.73
C GLU A 242 -13.21 13.93 28.04
N PRO A 243 -14.36 13.53 28.60
CA PRO A 243 -15.65 13.93 28.04
C PRO A 243 -15.73 15.45 28.12
N GLU A 244 -16.30 16.08 27.08
CA GLU A 244 -16.77 17.46 27.19
C GLU A 244 -17.74 17.53 28.39
N GLY A 245 -17.20 17.93 29.53
CA GLY A 245 -17.94 18.06 30.77
C GLY A 245 -18.96 19.18 30.60
N GLU A 246 -20.23 18.76 30.55
CA GLU A 246 -21.39 19.44 31.11
C GLU A 246 -21.23 20.95 31.33
N GLY A 247 -21.44 21.71 30.25
CA GLY A 247 -21.75 23.13 30.36
C GLY A 247 -23.14 23.30 30.96
N ALA A 248 -23.17 23.71 32.22
CA ALA A 248 -24.36 24.16 32.97
C ALA A 248 -25.08 25.36 32.34
#